data_AF-A0A3D4X7C8-F1
#
_entry.id   AF-A0A3D4X7C8-F1
#
_cell.length_a   1.000
_cell.length_b   1.000
_cell.length_c   1.000
_cell.angle_alpha   90.00
_cell.angle_beta   90.00
_cell.angle_gamma   90.00
#
_symmetry.space_group_name_H-M   'P 1'
#
loop_
_entity.id
_entity.type
_entity.pdbx_description
1 polymer ?
#
loop_
_entity_poly.entity_id
_entity_poly.type
_entity_poly.pdbx_seq_one_letter_code
_entity_poly.pdbx_strand_id
1 'polypeptide(L)' 'GGEIPWYVFELPVVVVGTQYPYVLADIPQARTYINTYDSKPATLDALVEKLMTGEDAFKGKDPVGAFCGIFDTHI' A
#
# COMPACT_ATOMS: atom_id res chain seq x y z
N GLY A 1 -8.10 -10.32 14.58
CA GLY A 1 -9.56 -10.11 14.52
C GLY A 1 -10.01 -8.66 14.50
N GLY A 2 -9.11 -7.67 14.70
CA GLY A 2 -9.43 -6.23 14.57
C GLY A 2 -8.47 -5.45 13.66
N GLU A 3 -7.59 -6.16 12.94
CA GLU A 3 -6.53 -5.57 12.08
C GLU A 3 -7.06 -5.17 10.69
N ILE A 4 -8.28 -5.60 10.34
CA ILE A 4 -8.89 -5.33 9.04
C ILE A 4 -9.66 -4.01 9.15
N PRO A 5 -9.22 -2.93 8.48
CA PRO A 5 -9.86 -1.62 8.60
C PRO A 5 -11.25 -1.66 7.96
N TRP A 6 -12.30 -1.72 8.78
CA TRP A 6 -13.71 -1.76 8.30
C TRP A 6 -14.13 -0.46 7.61
N TYR A 7 -13.49 0.65 7.98
CA TYR A 7 -13.84 2.00 7.54
C TYR A 7 -13.31 2.34 6.14
N VAL A 8 -12.63 1.43 5.44
CA VAL A 8 -12.17 1.65 4.05
C VAL A 8 -13.32 1.92 3.07
N PHE A 9 -14.55 1.58 3.45
CA PHE A 9 -15.75 1.87 2.67
C PHE A 9 -16.40 3.22 3.02
N GLU A 10 -16.13 3.74 4.22
CA GLU A 10 -16.74 4.95 4.75
C GLU A 10 -15.83 6.18 4.63
N LEU A 11 -14.51 5.97 4.71
CA LEU A 11 -13.50 7.01 4.67
C LEU A 11 -12.49 6.76 3.53
N PRO A 12 -11.90 7.81 2.96
CA PRO A 12 -10.74 7.65 2.10
C PRO A 12 -9.55 7.15 2.93
N VAL A 13 -9.10 5.92 2.67
CA VAL A 13 -8.00 5.28 3.38
C VAL A 13 -6.86 4.96 2.41
N VAL A 14 -5.64 5.31 2.79
CA VAL A 14 -4.40 4.88 2.12
C VAL A 14 -3.65 3.96 3.08
N VAL A 15 -3.27 2.78 2.60
CA VAL A 15 -2.48 1.82 3.38
C VAL A 15 -1.05 1.79 2.87
N VAL A 16 -0.09 1.82 3.79
CA VAL A 16 1.34 1.81 3.47
C VAL A 16 2.02 0.61 4.14
N GLY A 17 2.53 -0.32 3.33
CA GLY A 17 3.33 -1.47 3.77
C GLY A 17 4.81 -1.11 3.86
N THR A 18 5.38 -1.16 5.07
CA THR A 18 6.77 -0.71 5.31
C THR A 18 7.81 -1.83 5.42
N GLN A 19 7.40 -3.09 5.37
CA GLN A 19 8.33 -4.23 5.41
C GLN A 19 7.80 -5.40 4.59
N TYR A 20 6.66 -5.96 5.00
CA TYR A 20 6.08 -7.12 4.33
C TYR A 20 5.24 -6.68 3.13
N PRO A 21 5.62 -7.05 1.89
CA PRO A 21 4.97 -6.53 0.69
C PRO A 21 3.64 -7.23 0.36
N TYR A 22 3.25 -8.24 1.14
CA TYR A 22 2.10 -9.11 0.87
C TYR A 22 0.89 -8.80 1.77
N VAL A 23 0.94 -7.75 2.59
CA VAL A 23 -0.15 -7.40 3.50
C VAL A 23 -1.45 -7.14 2.75
N LEU A 24 -1.39 -6.72 1.48
CA LEU A 24 -2.57 -6.56 0.63
C LEU A 24 -3.43 -7.82 0.55
N ALA A 25 -2.85 -9.02 0.64
CA ALA A 25 -3.60 -10.28 0.63
C ALA A 25 -4.52 -10.44 1.86
N ASP A 26 -4.16 -9.85 3.00
CA ASP A 26 -4.97 -9.87 4.23
C ASP A 26 -6.02 -8.76 4.26
N ILE A 27 -5.85 -7.71 3.44
CA ILE A 27 -6.72 -6.54 3.36
C ILE A 27 -7.09 -6.18 1.91
N PRO A 28 -7.69 -7.11 1.14
CA PRO A 28 -8.00 -6.89 -0.28
C PRO A 28 -8.94 -5.70 -0.52
N GLN A 29 -9.75 -5.33 0.48
CA GLN A 29 -10.65 -4.18 0.42
C GLN A 29 -9.95 -2.80 0.38
N ALA A 30 -8.62 -2.73 0.55
CA ALA A 30 -7.87 -1.48 0.48
C ALA A 30 -7.74 -0.98 -0.96
N ARG A 31 -8.38 0.15 -1.28
CA ARG A 31 -8.40 0.72 -2.64
C ARG A 31 -7.09 1.38 -3.05
N THR A 32 -6.31 1.85 -2.07
CA THR A 32 -5.00 2.46 -2.29
C THR A 32 -3.99 1.83 -1.36
N TYR A 33 -3.05 1.08 -1.94
CA TYR A 33 -1.99 0.38 -1.22
C TYR A 33 -0.61 0.74 -1.79
N ILE A 34 0.32 1.13 -0.92
CA ILE A 34 1.68 1.54 -1.30
C ILE A 34 2.69 0.69 -0.54
N ASN A 35 3.61 0.05 -1.26
CA ASN A 35 4.75 -0.66 -0.67
C ASN A 35 6.00 0.21 -0.64
N THR A 36 6.61 0.36 0.54
CA THR A 36 7.92 1.02 0.70
C THR A 36 9.08 0.04 0.92
N TYR A 37 8.79 -1.23 1.20
CA TYR A 37 9.72 -2.36 1.38
C TYR A 37 10.73 -2.23 2.55
N ASP A 38 10.99 -1.01 3.04
CA ASP A 38 11.65 -0.75 4.31
C ASP A 38 11.02 0.46 5.05
N SER A 39 11.36 0.56 6.34
CA SER A 39 10.91 1.61 7.25
C SER A 39 12.01 2.65 7.55
N LYS A 40 13.02 2.77 6.68
CA LYS A 40 14.11 3.73 6.91
C LYS A 40 13.58 5.17 6.80
N PRO A 41 14.13 6.11 7.58
CA PRO A 41 13.70 7.51 7.53
C PRO A 41 13.69 8.11 6.12
N ALA A 42 14.76 7.90 5.35
CA ALA A 42 14.85 8.39 3.97
C ALA A 42 13.73 7.85 3.06
N THR A 43 13.29 6.61 3.28
CA THR A 43 12.20 6.00 2.51
C THR A 43 10.85 6.62 2.88
N LEU A 44 10.64 6.91 4.17
CA LEU A 44 9.42 7.57 4.66
C LEU A 44 9.38 9.04 4.22
N ASP A 45 10.50 9.74 4.21
CA ASP A 45 10.61 11.10 3.69
C ASP A 45 10.24 11.15 2.20
N ALA A 46 10.80 10.22 1.40
CA ALA A 46 10.47 10.09 -0.02
C ALA A 46 9.01 9.68 -0.25
N LEU A 47 8.41 8.87 0.64
CA LEU A 47 6.98 8.53 0.57
C LEU A 47 6.13 9.79 0.74
N VAL A 48 6.41 10.60 1.76
CA VAL A 48 5.65 11.84 2.02
C VAL A 48 5.81 12.81 0.85
N GLU A 49 7.02 13.00 0.32
CA GLU A 49 7.25 13.86 -0.85
C GLU A 49 6.42 13.41 -2.07
N LYS A 50 6.38 12.10 -2.34
CA LYS A 50 5.60 11.55 -3.46
C LYS A 50 4.11 11.70 -3.26
N LEU A 51 3.60 11.51 -2.03
CA LEU A 51 2.20 11.75 -1.70
C LEU A 51 1.80 13.21 -1.93
N MET A 52 2.68 14.17 -1.64
CA MET A 52 2.44 15.60 -1.86
C MET A 52 2.55 16.00 -3.33
N THR A 53 3.40 15.31 -4.10
CA THR A 53 3.61 15.61 -5.53
C THR A 53 2.51 15.02 -6.42
N GLY A 54 2.00 13.84 -6.07
CA GLY A 54 0.94 13.14 -6.81
C GLY A 54 1.37 11.79 -7.37
N GLU A 55 0.42 11.09 -7.98
CA GLU A 55 0.58 9.70 -8.46
C GLU A 55 1.75 9.52 -9.45
N ASP A 56 2.02 10.53 -10.28
CA ASP A 56 3.11 10.50 -11.25
C ASP A 56 4.50 10.40 -10.61
N ALA A 57 4.66 10.74 -9.32
CA ALA A 57 5.94 10.62 -8.62
C ALA A 57 6.26 9.16 -8.26
N PHE A 58 5.28 8.24 -8.32
CA PHE A 58 5.46 6.82 -8.05
C PHE A 58 5.94 6.09 -9.31
N LYS A 59 7.25 6.02 -9.49
CA LYS A 59 7.89 5.27 -10.60
C LYS A 59 8.34 3.85 -10.23
N GLY A 60 8.06 3.41 -9.01
CA GLY A 60 8.44 2.07 -8.54
C GLY A 60 7.63 0.99 -9.24
N LYS A 61 8.31 -0.08 -9.66
CA LYS A 61 7.64 -1.30 -10.16
C LYS A 61 7.77 -2.38 -9.11
N ASP A 62 6.65 -3.03 -8.79
CA ASP A 62 6.62 -4.13 -7.84
C ASP A 62 7.47 -5.32 -8.35
N PRO A 63 8.52 -5.72 -7.60
CA PRO A 63 9.39 -6.82 -7.99
C PRO A 63 8.89 -8.20 -7.52
N VAL A 64 7.92 -8.27 -6.62
CA VAL A 64 7.50 -9.51 -5.94
C VAL A 64 6.08 -9.95 -6.24
N GLY A 65 5.22 -9.06 -6.74
CA GLY A 65 3.82 -9.37 -7.01
C GLY A 65 3.00 -9.36 -5.71
N ALA A 66 2.83 -8.17 -5.13
CA ALA A 66 2.08 -7.88 -3.90
C ALA A 66 0.62 -8.35 -3.94
N PHE A 67 0.07 -8.53 -5.13
CA PHE A 67 -1.28 -9.07 -5.35
C PHE A 67 -1.37 -10.60 -5.17
N CYS A 68 -0.22 -11.29 -5.05
CA CYS A 68 -0.10 -12.74 -4.85
C CYS A 68 -0.84 -13.61 -5.89
N GLY A 69 -1.23 -13.05 -7.04
CA GLY A 69 -2.04 -13.74 -8.05
C GLY A 69 -3.49 -14.02 -7.61
N ILE A 70 -3.96 -13.37 -6.55
CA ILE A 70 -5.32 -13.55 -6.02
C ILE A 70 -6.25 -12.58 -6.75
N PHE A 71 -7.40 -13.07 -7.23
CA PHE A 71 -8.36 -12.24 -7.96
C PHE A 71 -8.92 -11.11 -7.08
N ASP A 72 -9.14 -11.39 -5.79
CA ASP A 72 -9.76 -10.47 -4.84
C ASP A 72 -8.93 -9.21 -4.55
N THR A 73 -7.64 -9.19 -4.86
CA THR A 73 -6.77 -8.02 -4.70
C THR A 73 -6.80 -7.09 -5.91
N HIS A 74 -7.50 -7.46 -6.99
CA HIS A 74 -7.62 -6.67 -8.23
C HIS A 74 -8.99 -6.00 -8.41
N ILE A 75 -9.86 -6.04 -7.37
CA ILE A 75 -11.26 -5.59 -7.43
C ILE A 75 -11.39 -4.10 -7.11
#